data_AF-A0A512MGW2-F1
#
_entry.id   AF-A0A512MGW2-F1
#
_cell.length_a   1.000
_cell.length_b   1.000
_cell.length_c   1.000
_cell.angle_alpha   90.00
_cell.angle_beta   90.00
_cell.angle_gamma   90.00
#
_symmetry.space_group_name_H-M   'P 1'
#
loop_
_entity.id
_entity.type
_entity.pdbx_description
1 polymer ?
#
loop_
_entity_poly.entity_id
_entity_poly.type
_entity_poly.pdbx_seq_one_letter_code
_entity_poly.pdbx_strand_id
1 'polypeptide(L)'
;MKTSKLLLGLTLVATAVSAQVLPGPGAPQSAPPPSNANSSGGGGNQSSQNNQMMGGVLPHADTGNEMVTWDGKMWQVNNNRLVRSKFEIYLATPEANSAEDQAYRDLIAEIVLLLAPTRKGGPDVHAAFALLPEAGAFRIDAGLCNTMANGVYDVWLAQRKVNNLRAANDAMGKRRKQLEWNNEVALSNSEMAPQSGSSKGGAAASNAQKQTTATTLGRVSGYIKEMAEIEARKKMNETAAGLSEVTSKVQFQALILQMFLQRRFEHALIACRLYPHMFRDGDSVLQLDDNSDLKKAFSAGMGVPPTVSLVDSLSSEAIRGVDEAVVAFEQLVLRQDYQSASNRLMEAFAIGEYLPRVRRLPLAEKLKVLDYVRDGNQLVNALEMKDFGLAEELVTKMRKNSKDFDFSKPQAAIETARALADMRLTAAKAAILRGDQGTYASEMKAAAEMWPTNPKLRGLSEMVGQNSDVQAQALLDLDRHLSQRSYRQIFNEQGRYFAAAINDPARTEQIKKVIADVTEVTMVVKMAEEQSKTGNAFGAWEAVERVYVRFPEDPEVTKMRSELSVKASEFVSAIEKAKQHEQRKQSGSALGWYLKARHMYPPSDYAKTGIERVVTSLKDGGAPPPTGTVAP
;
A
#
# COMPACT_ATOMS: atom_id res chain seq x y z
N MET A 1 4.94 53.44 7.41
CA MET A 1 4.23 53.95 6.23
C MET A 1 4.50 53.03 5.04
N LYS A 2 3.45 52.75 4.27
CA LYS A 2 3.40 52.08 2.95
C LYS A 2 3.59 50.55 2.90
N THR A 3 2.43 49.93 3.03
CA THR A 3 1.94 48.67 2.46
C THR A 3 2.35 48.39 1.00
N SER A 4 2.69 47.14 0.68
CA SER A 4 2.02 46.39 -0.39
C SER A 4 2.27 44.89 -0.25
N LYS A 5 1.21 44.10 -0.46
CA LYS A 5 1.08 42.68 -0.18
C LYS A 5 1.59 41.83 -1.35
N LEU A 6 2.33 40.78 -1.04
CA LEU A 6 2.71 39.68 -1.93
C LEU A 6 1.61 38.62 -1.84
N LEU A 7 0.97 38.25 -2.97
CA LEU A 7 0.02 37.15 -3.06
C LEU A 7 0.54 36.17 -4.12
N LEU A 8 0.93 35.00 -3.64
CA LEU A 8 1.41 33.85 -4.41
C LEU A 8 0.17 33.10 -4.94
N GLY A 9 -0.05 33.14 -6.26
CA GLY A 9 -1.13 32.40 -6.93
C GLY A 9 -0.61 31.08 -7.49
N LEU A 10 -1.07 29.96 -6.91
CA LEU A 10 -0.83 28.60 -7.37
C LEU A 10 -1.80 28.29 -8.53
N THR A 11 -1.30 28.21 -9.76
CA THR A 11 -2.08 27.85 -10.96
C THR A 11 -2.26 26.33 -11.03
N LEU A 12 -3.50 25.86 -10.90
CA LEU A 12 -3.91 24.48 -11.13
C LEU A 12 -4.13 24.24 -12.63
N VAL A 13 -3.48 23.21 -13.17
CA VAL A 13 -3.57 22.76 -14.56
C VAL A 13 -4.97 22.20 -14.83
N ALA A 14 -5.73 22.86 -15.71
CA ALA A 14 -6.98 22.34 -16.26
C ALA A 14 -6.69 21.53 -17.53
N THR A 15 -6.87 20.21 -17.45
CA THR A 15 -6.87 19.33 -18.63
C THR A 15 -8.17 19.54 -19.41
N ALA A 16 -8.09 20.28 -20.52
CA ALA A 16 -9.17 20.42 -21.49
C ALA A 16 -9.23 19.17 -22.38
N VAL A 17 -10.28 18.35 -22.22
CA VAL A 17 -10.65 17.34 -23.23
C VAL A 17 -11.50 18.07 -24.27
N SER A 18 -10.91 18.32 -25.44
CA SER A 18 -11.61 18.86 -26.61
C SER A 18 -12.04 17.68 -27.47
N ALA A 19 -13.34 17.40 -27.56
CA ALA A 19 -13.87 16.44 -28.54
C ALA A 19 -13.98 17.15 -29.91
N GLN A 20 -13.12 16.77 -30.85
CA GLN A 20 -13.14 17.28 -32.22
C GLN A 20 -14.17 16.54 -33.09
N VAL A 21 -14.84 17.31 -33.95
CA VAL A 21 -15.80 16.89 -34.99
C VAL A 21 -15.05 16.45 -36.26
N LEU A 22 -15.63 15.48 -37.00
CA LEU A 22 -15.19 14.86 -38.27
C LEU A 22 -14.40 15.74 -39.28
N PRO A 23 -13.51 15.09 -40.07
CA PRO A 23 -13.45 15.33 -41.52
C PRO A 23 -13.40 14.03 -42.38
N GLY A 24 -13.92 14.11 -43.61
CA GLY A 24 -13.94 13.07 -44.64
C GLY A 24 -12.63 12.89 -45.45
N PRO A 25 -12.62 12.08 -46.53
CA PRO A 25 -11.68 10.95 -46.66
C PRO A 25 -10.42 11.21 -47.53
N GLY A 26 -9.32 10.51 -47.21
CA GLY A 26 -8.18 10.30 -48.14
C GLY A 26 -6.82 9.95 -47.51
N ALA A 27 -6.43 8.67 -47.63
CA ALA A 27 -5.05 8.12 -47.68
C ALA A 27 -4.22 7.98 -46.34
N PRO A 28 -3.14 7.16 -46.30
CA PRO A 28 -3.12 5.91 -45.52
C PRO A 28 -2.24 5.94 -44.24
N GLN A 29 -2.56 4.99 -43.35
CA GLN A 29 -1.95 4.74 -42.03
C GLN A 29 -0.46 4.36 -42.07
N SER A 30 0.26 4.79 -41.03
CA SER A 30 1.52 4.19 -40.57
C SER A 30 1.33 3.63 -39.15
N ALA A 31 1.77 2.39 -38.93
CA ALA A 31 1.61 1.63 -37.69
C ALA A 31 2.83 1.76 -36.75
N PRO A 32 2.66 1.70 -35.41
CA PRO A 32 3.74 1.40 -34.46
C PRO A 32 3.81 -0.11 -34.12
N PRO A 33 4.94 -0.59 -33.53
CA PRO A 33 5.38 -1.98 -33.58
C PRO A 33 4.80 -2.88 -32.46
N PRO A 34 4.89 -4.22 -32.59
CA PRO A 34 4.39 -5.17 -31.60
C PRO A 34 5.42 -5.46 -30.50
N SER A 35 4.95 -5.62 -29.26
CA SER A 35 5.73 -6.21 -28.16
C SER A 35 5.22 -7.60 -27.81
N ASN A 36 6.16 -8.55 -27.84
CA ASN A 36 6.05 -9.99 -27.68
C ASN A 36 5.26 -10.47 -26.45
N ALA A 37 4.49 -11.53 -26.68
CA ALA A 37 4.17 -12.54 -25.69
C ALA A 37 5.33 -13.54 -25.54
N ASN A 38 5.62 -13.98 -24.32
CA ASN A 38 5.96 -15.38 -24.12
C ASN A 38 5.47 -15.91 -22.76
N SER A 39 5.17 -17.19 -22.81
CA SER A 39 4.38 -18.03 -21.91
C SER A 39 5.22 -18.75 -20.86
N SER A 40 4.58 -19.22 -19.77
CA SER A 40 4.59 -20.64 -19.36
C SER A 40 3.93 -20.89 -17.99
N GLY A 41 3.24 -22.03 -17.88
CA GLY A 41 3.02 -22.73 -16.60
C GLY A 41 1.56 -22.87 -16.17
N GLY A 42 0.91 -23.97 -16.59
CA GLY A 42 -0.45 -24.32 -16.20
C GLY A 42 -0.57 -25.25 -14.98
N GLY A 43 -1.82 -25.40 -14.51
CA GLY A 43 -2.31 -26.59 -13.81
C GLY A 43 -2.84 -26.34 -12.39
N GLY A 44 -4.16 -26.35 -12.20
CA GLY A 44 -4.77 -26.43 -10.88
C GLY A 44 -6.24 -26.00 -10.84
N ASN A 45 -7.13 -26.94 -11.16
CA ASN A 45 -8.59 -26.76 -11.22
C ASN A 45 -9.20 -26.56 -9.82
N GLN A 46 -9.93 -25.48 -9.60
CA GLN A 46 -10.98 -25.42 -8.56
C GLN A 46 -12.15 -24.57 -9.06
N SER A 47 -13.25 -25.29 -9.29
CA SER A 47 -14.57 -24.77 -9.62
C SER A 47 -15.05 -23.75 -8.60
N SER A 48 -15.32 -22.53 -9.05
CA SER A 48 -16.25 -21.61 -8.38
C SER A 48 -17.10 -20.93 -9.44
N GLN A 49 -18.34 -21.39 -9.48
CA GLN A 49 -19.57 -20.71 -9.88
C GLN A 49 -19.37 -19.41 -10.67
N ASN A 50 -19.53 -19.57 -11.98
CA ASN A 50 -19.74 -18.50 -12.94
C ASN A 50 -20.97 -17.67 -12.54
N ASN A 51 -20.74 -16.48 -11.99
CA ASN A 51 -21.72 -15.39 -11.96
C ASN A 51 -21.08 -14.10 -12.49
N GLN A 52 -20.36 -14.20 -13.61
CA GLN A 52 -19.95 -13.05 -14.42
C GLN A 52 -20.94 -12.90 -15.58
N MET A 53 -22.13 -12.39 -15.28
CA MET A 53 -23.12 -12.05 -16.31
C MET A 53 -23.89 -10.79 -15.91
N MET A 54 -23.18 -9.68 -15.70
CA MET A 54 -23.77 -8.34 -15.68
C MET A 54 -22.70 -7.31 -16.06
N GLY A 55 -22.74 -6.85 -17.32
CA GLY A 55 -21.80 -5.91 -17.88
C GLY A 55 -21.96 -4.48 -17.35
N GLY A 56 -20.98 -4.01 -16.59
CA GLY A 56 -20.10 -2.89 -16.96
C GLY A 56 -20.62 -1.45 -17.19
N VAL A 57 -21.92 -1.12 -17.06
CA VAL A 57 -22.41 0.27 -17.29
C VAL A 57 -22.95 0.97 -16.07
N LEU A 58 -23.42 0.23 -15.09
CA LEU A 58 -23.90 0.79 -13.85
C LEU A 58 -22.85 0.57 -12.76
N PRO A 59 -22.61 1.54 -11.86
CA PRO A 59 -21.91 1.25 -10.62
C PRO A 59 -22.76 0.24 -9.85
N HIS A 60 -22.42 -1.03 -9.96
CA HIS A 60 -22.99 -2.07 -9.13
C HIS A 60 -22.08 -2.23 -7.92
N ALA A 61 -22.58 -1.85 -6.74
CA ALA A 61 -21.96 -2.16 -5.47
C ALA A 61 -22.35 -3.60 -5.12
N ASP A 62 -21.42 -4.53 -5.33
CA ASP A 62 -21.60 -5.89 -4.82
C ASP A 62 -21.33 -5.87 -3.31
N THR A 63 -22.42 -5.88 -2.54
CA THR A 63 -22.42 -5.85 -1.07
C THR A 63 -21.69 -7.02 -0.41
N GLY A 64 -21.37 -8.08 -1.17
CA GLY A 64 -20.58 -9.22 -0.69
C GLY A 64 -19.07 -9.04 -0.85
N ASN A 65 -18.62 -8.19 -1.77
CA ASN A 65 -17.20 -8.07 -2.13
C ASN A 65 -16.61 -6.66 -2.00
N GLU A 66 -17.38 -5.65 -1.59
CA GLU A 66 -16.93 -4.24 -1.47
C GLU A 66 -16.28 -3.70 -2.78
N MET A 67 -16.66 -4.29 -3.91
CA MET A 67 -16.19 -3.92 -5.25
C MET A 67 -17.28 -3.12 -5.95
N VAL A 68 -16.90 -1.97 -6.52
CA VAL A 68 -17.71 -1.24 -7.50
C VAL A 68 -17.08 -1.44 -8.86
N THR A 69 -17.85 -1.93 -9.82
CA THR A 69 -17.42 -1.99 -11.21
C THR A 69 -17.73 -0.67 -11.90
N TRP A 70 -16.70 -0.03 -12.46
CA TRP A 70 -16.84 1.18 -13.27
C TRP A 70 -15.86 1.09 -14.44
N ASP A 71 -16.35 1.27 -15.68
CA ASP A 71 -15.55 1.22 -16.91
C ASP A 71 -14.87 -0.15 -17.16
N GLY A 72 -15.59 -1.25 -16.92
CA GLY A 72 -15.04 -2.62 -17.06
C GLY A 72 -13.89 -2.96 -16.10
N LYS A 73 -13.53 -2.04 -15.19
CA LYS A 73 -12.50 -2.20 -14.18
C LYS A 73 -13.17 -2.41 -12.82
N MET A 74 -12.67 -3.41 -12.12
CA MET A 74 -13.09 -3.76 -10.77
C MET A 74 -12.40 -2.79 -9.79
N TRP A 75 -13.15 -1.91 -9.11
CA TRP A 75 -12.62 -1.00 -8.10
C TRP A 75 -12.92 -1.55 -6.71
N GLN A 76 -11.90 -1.89 -5.93
CA GLN A 76 -12.05 -2.05 -4.47
C GLN A 76 -12.39 -0.66 -3.90
N VAL A 77 -13.64 -0.41 -3.52
CA VAL A 77 -14.05 0.92 -3.01
C VAL A 77 -13.30 1.24 -1.72
N ASN A 78 -13.06 0.19 -0.93
CA ASN A 78 -12.24 0.28 0.26
C ASN A 78 -10.79 0.64 -0.12
N ASN A 79 -10.09 -0.08 -1.00
CA ASN A 79 -8.65 0.15 -1.22
C ASN A 79 -8.24 1.36 -2.10
N ASN A 80 -9.18 2.14 -2.67
CA ASN A 80 -8.79 3.32 -3.45
C ASN A 80 -8.61 4.55 -2.55
N ARG A 81 -7.34 4.93 -2.28
CA ARG A 81 -6.95 6.12 -1.50
C ARG A 81 -7.70 7.39 -1.91
N LEU A 82 -7.97 7.57 -3.21
CA LEU A 82 -8.66 8.77 -3.69
C LEU A 82 -10.11 8.83 -3.21
N VAL A 83 -10.83 7.70 -3.29
CA VAL A 83 -12.23 7.57 -2.86
C VAL A 83 -12.32 7.69 -1.35
N ARG A 84 -11.42 7.03 -0.60
CA ARG A 84 -11.32 7.18 0.86
C ARG A 84 -11.11 8.65 1.26
N SER A 85 -10.18 9.36 0.62
CA SER A 85 -9.92 10.76 0.96
C SER A 85 -11.11 11.67 0.69
N LYS A 86 -11.83 11.47 -0.42
CA LYS A 86 -13.04 12.23 -0.74
C LYS A 86 -14.17 11.93 0.24
N PHE A 87 -14.29 10.67 0.65
CA PHE A 87 -15.27 10.25 1.64
C PHE A 87 -14.97 10.86 3.02
N GLU A 88 -13.71 10.87 3.47
CA GLU A 88 -13.30 11.55 4.71
C GLU A 88 -13.58 13.06 4.65
N ILE A 89 -13.30 13.71 3.52
CA ILE A 89 -13.65 15.13 3.32
C ILE A 89 -15.17 15.33 3.43
N TYR A 90 -15.97 14.46 2.81
CA TYR A 90 -17.42 14.50 2.89
C TYR A 90 -17.94 14.34 4.32
N LEU A 91 -17.40 13.38 5.08
CA LEU A 91 -17.76 13.17 6.49
C LEU A 91 -17.45 14.40 7.36
N ALA A 92 -16.39 15.14 7.03
CA ALA A 92 -16.01 16.38 7.73
C ALA A 92 -16.75 17.64 7.21
N THR A 93 -17.47 17.55 6.10
CA THR A 93 -18.18 18.70 5.49
C THR A 93 -19.47 18.97 6.26
N PRO A 94 -19.81 20.24 6.56
CA PRO A 94 -21.08 20.57 7.22
C PRO A 94 -22.29 20.15 6.38
N GLU A 95 -23.43 20.01 7.03
CA GLU A 95 -24.70 19.78 6.35
C GLU A 95 -25.07 20.93 5.40
N ALA A 96 -25.50 20.60 4.19
CA ALA A 96 -25.98 21.56 3.19
C ALA A 96 -27.45 21.93 3.46
N ASN A 97 -27.70 22.56 4.60
CA ASN A 97 -29.02 22.97 5.11
C ASN A 97 -29.21 24.50 5.15
N SER A 98 -28.41 25.27 4.40
CA SER A 98 -28.60 26.72 4.36
C SER A 98 -29.93 27.10 3.70
N ALA A 99 -30.43 28.31 3.95
CA ALA A 99 -31.65 28.82 3.32
C ALA A 99 -31.53 28.85 1.79
N GLU A 100 -30.33 29.16 1.26
CA GLU A 100 -30.04 29.11 -0.18
C GLU A 100 -30.10 27.67 -0.72
N ASP A 101 -29.60 26.69 0.05
CA ASP A 101 -29.65 25.27 -0.34
C ASP A 101 -31.09 24.74 -0.38
N GLN A 102 -31.97 25.22 0.51
CA GLN A 102 -33.39 24.87 0.52
C GLN A 102 -34.11 25.49 -0.67
N ALA A 103 -33.91 26.80 -0.91
CA ALA A 103 -34.51 27.51 -2.03
C ALA A 103 -34.18 26.86 -3.39
N TYR A 104 -32.92 26.48 -3.61
CA TYR A 104 -32.51 25.76 -4.82
C TYR A 104 -33.27 24.43 -5.00
N ARG A 105 -33.45 23.66 -3.92
CA ARG A 105 -34.12 22.35 -3.98
C ARG A 105 -35.60 22.48 -4.24
N ASP A 106 -36.25 23.46 -3.60
CA ASP A 106 -37.66 23.75 -3.81
C ASP A 106 -37.90 24.11 -5.28
N LEU A 107 -36.99 24.89 -5.86
CA LEU A 107 -37.00 25.26 -7.28
C LEU A 107 -36.79 24.04 -8.19
N ILE A 108 -35.82 23.17 -7.91
CA ILE A 108 -35.62 21.92 -8.67
C ILE A 108 -36.84 20.99 -8.55
N ALA A 109 -37.42 20.85 -7.35
CA ALA A 109 -38.62 20.06 -7.12
C ALA A 109 -39.82 20.63 -7.90
N GLU A 110 -39.96 21.96 -7.93
CA GLU A 110 -40.97 22.64 -8.73
C GLU A 110 -40.78 22.35 -10.22
N ILE A 111 -39.57 22.48 -10.77
CA ILE A 111 -39.27 22.14 -12.18
C ILE A 111 -39.67 20.68 -12.48
N VAL A 112 -39.28 19.75 -11.62
CA VAL A 112 -39.58 18.32 -11.77
C VAL A 112 -41.09 18.06 -11.72
N LEU A 113 -41.84 18.79 -10.90
CA LEU A 113 -43.31 18.73 -10.81
C LEU A 113 -44.00 19.36 -12.02
N LEU A 114 -43.50 20.49 -12.52
CA LEU A 114 -44.03 21.15 -13.73
C LEU A 114 -43.90 20.25 -14.96
N LEU A 115 -42.82 19.47 -15.03
CA LEU A 115 -42.55 18.49 -16.08
C LEU A 115 -43.16 17.11 -15.84
N ALA A 116 -43.85 16.90 -14.71
CA ALA A 116 -44.42 15.59 -14.40
C ALA A 116 -45.59 15.26 -15.35
N PRO A 117 -45.60 14.07 -15.97
CA PRO A 117 -46.69 13.66 -16.87
C PRO A 117 -48.02 13.48 -16.14
N THR A 118 -47.99 13.30 -14.81
CA THR A 118 -49.15 13.11 -13.93
C THR A 118 -49.80 14.40 -13.46
N ARG A 119 -49.25 15.57 -13.84
CA ARG A 119 -49.79 16.87 -13.44
C ARG A 119 -51.15 17.13 -14.10
N LYS A 120 -52.10 17.68 -13.34
CA LYS A 120 -53.41 18.13 -13.86
C LYS A 120 -53.18 19.23 -14.90
N GLY A 121 -53.60 19.00 -16.15
CA GLY A 121 -53.35 19.89 -17.29
C GLY A 121 -52.14 19.51 -18.15
N GLY A 122 -51.42 18.44 -17.78
CA GLY A 122 -50.23 17.97 -18.49
C GLY A 122 -48.95 18.74 -18.11
N PRO A 123 -47.80 18.35 -18.68
CA PRO A 123 -46.52 19.01 -18.43
C PRO A 123 -46.49 20.44 -18.97
N ASP A 124 -46.00 21.38 -18.15
CA ASP A 124 -45.80 22.78 -18.53
C ASP A 124 -44.32 23.07 -18.74
N VAL A 125 -43.89 22.87 -19.99
CA VAL A 125 -42.49 22.99 -20.40
C VAL A 125 -42.01 24.43 -20.36
N HIS A 126 -42.89 25.40 -20.63
CA HIS A 126 -42.52 26.81 -20.66
C HIS A 126 -42.27 27.35 -19.26
N ALA A 127 -43.14 27.01 -18.30
CA ALA A 127 -42.91 27.37 -16.89
C ALA A 127 -41.64 26.70 -16.34
N ALA A 128 -41.44 25.41 -16.64
CA ALA A 128 -40.24 24.69 -16.22
C ALA A 128 -38.96 25.31 -16.80
N PHE A 129 -38.98 25.68 -18.09
CA PHE A 129 -37.85 26.33 -18.74
C PHE A 129 -37.53 27.71 -18.14
N ALA A 130 -38.55 28.49 -17.77
CA ALA A 130 -38.36 29.80 -17.17
C ALA A 130 -37.64 29.75 -15.82
N LEU A 131 -37.81 28.66 -15.07
CA LEU A 131 -37.16 28.45 -13.77
C LEU A 131 -35.72 27.91 -13.88
N LEU A 132 -35.32 27.34 -15.03
CA LEU A 132 -33.96 26.78 -15.19
C LEU A 132 -32.83 27.80 -15.00
N PRO A 133 -32.88 29.02 -15.55
CA PRO A 133 -31.84 30.00 -15.31
C PRO A 133 -31.75 30.45 -13.84
N GLU A 134 -32.89 30.49 -13.15
CA GLU A 134 -32.95 30.82 -11.73
C GLU A 134 -32.30 29.71 -10.88
N ALA A 135 -32.58 28.44 -11.18
CA ALA A 135 -31.89 27.29 -10.60
C ALA A 135 -30.37 27.34 -10.88
N GLY A 136 -30.00 27.74 -12.09
CA GLY A 136 -28.62 27.84 -12.54
C GLY A 136 -27.78 28.93 -11.87
N ALA A 137 -28.41 29.87 -11.17
CA ALA A 137 -27.72 30.92 -10.41
C ALA A 137 -27.12 30.40 -9.09
N PHE A 138 -27.65 29.30 -8.56
CA PHE A 138 -27.18 28.73 -7.30
C PHE A 138 -25.84 28.00 -7.47
N ARG A 139 -24.92 28.17 -6.51
CA ARG A 139 -23.59 27.52 -6.57
C ARG A 139 -23.66 25.99 -6.58
N ILE A 140 -24.68 25.41 -5.96
CA ILE A 140 -24.89 23.96 -5.91
C ILE A 140 -25.08 23.37 -7.31
N ASP A 141 -25.73 24.12 -8.19
CA ASP A 141 -26.09 23.69 -9.55
C ASP A 141 -24.86 23.53 -10.44
N ALA A 142 -23.79 24.28 -10.17
CA ALA A 142 -22.60 24.39 -11.02
C ALA A 142 -22.91 24.83 -12.48
N GLY A 143 -24.05 25.49 -12.72
CA GLY A 143 -24.47 25.96 -14.03
C GLY A 143 -25.03 24.87 -14.96
N LEU A 144 -25.40 23.71 -14.42
CA LEU A 144 -26.00 22.61 -15.18
C LEU A 144 -27.39 22.98 -15.70
N CYS A 145 -28.22 23.66 -14.91
CA CYS A 145 -29.53 24.14 -15.37
C CYS A 145 -29.40 25.20 -16.46
N ASN A 146 -28.37 26.07 -16.41
CA ASN A 146 -28.05 27.00 -17.49
C ASN A 146 -27.61 26.27 -18.77
N THR A 147 -26.77 25.23 -18.62
CA THR A 147 -26.32 24.41 -19.74
C THR A 147 -27.49 23.69 -20.40
N MET A 148 -28.43 23.19 -19.60
CA MET A 148 -29.68 22.59 -20.09
C MET A 148 -30.59 23.61 -20.77
N ALA A 149 -30.75 24.80 -20.20
CA ALA A 149 -31.53 25.88 -20.80
C ALA A 149 -30.96 26.29 -22.17
N ASN A 150 -29.63 26.39 -22.30
CA ASN A 150 -28.98 26.64 -23.59
C ASN A 150 -29.24 25.50 -24.58
N GLY A 151 -29.14 24.24 -24.13
CA GLY A 151 -29.45 23.08 -24.98
C GLY A 151 -30.90 23.08 -25.48
N VAL A 152 -31.87 23.42 -24.63
CA VAL A 152 -33.29 23.57 -25.03
C VAL A 152 -33.45 24.72 -26.03
N TYR A 153 -32.79 25.85 -25.78
CA TYR A 153 -32.84 27.01 -26.66
C TYR A 153 -32.26 26.69 -28.05
N ASP A 154 -31.14 25.96 -28.13
CA ASP A 154 -30.53 25.53 -29.39
C ASP A 154 -31.47 24.62 -30.19
N VAL A 155 -32.19 23.72 -29.51
CA VAL A 155 -33.22 22.88 -30.15
C VAL A 155 -34.36 23.73 -30.71
N TRP A 156 -34.85 24.72 -29.98
CA TRP A 156 -35.89 25.64 -30.49
C TRP A 156 -35.40 26.47 -31.67
N LEU A 157 -34.14 26.92 -31.66
CA LEU A 157 -33.54 27.63 -32.79
C LEU A 157 -33.45 26.73 -34.02
N ALA A 158 -33.03 25.47 -33.85
CA ALA A 158 -33.02 24.46 -34.90
C ALA A 158 -34.41 24.21 -35.47
N GLN A 159 -35.43 24.06 -34.62
CA GLN A 159 -36.83 23.91 -35.05
C GLN A 159 -37.34 25.12 -35.82
N ARG A 160 -37.03 26.34 -35.35
CA ARG A 160 -37.39 27.57 -36.06
C ARG A 160 -36.72 27.64 -37.42
N LYS A 161 -35.44 27.26 -37.52
CA LYS A 161 -34.71 27.16 -38.79
C LYS A 161 -35.38 26.15 -39.73
N VAL A 162 -35.75 24.97 -39.23
CA VAL A 162 -36.48 23.94 -40.00
C VAL A 162 -37.82 24.46 -40.49
N ASN A 163 -38.60 25.14 -39.64
CA ASN A 163 -39.88 25.73 -40.02
C ASN A 163 -39.73 26.82 -41.09
N ASN A 164 -38.71 27.67 -40.98
CA ASN A 164 -38.39 28.67 -41.99
C ASN A 164 -37.99 28.02 -43.33
N LEU A 165 -37.18 26.96 -43.30
CA LEU A 165 -36.80 26.21 -44.49
C LEU A 165 -38.00 25.49 -45.14
N ARG A 166 -38.92 24.94 -44.34
CA ARG A 166 -40.16 24.33 -44.82
C ARG A 166 -41.07 25.38 -45.48
N ALA A 167 -41.28 26.53 -44.84
CA ALA A 167 -42.06 27.62 -45.41
C ALA A 167 -41.43 28.17 -46.72
N ALA A 168 -40.10 28.26 -46.77
CA ALA A 168 -39.38 28.62 -48.00
C ALA A 168 -39.56 27.57 -49.10
N ASN A 169 -39.52 26.28 -48.76
CA ASN A 169 -39.79 25.18 -49.69
C ASN A 169 -41.23 25.17 -50.20
N ASP A 170 -42.20 25.52 -49.37
CA ASP A 170 -43.61 25.64 -49.77
C ASP A 170 -43.82 26.81 -50.73
N ALA A 171 -43.20 27.96 -50.46
CA ALA A 171 -43.21 29.11 -51.36
C ALA A 171 -42.54 28.78 -52.72
N MET A 172 -41.40 28.10 -52.69
CA MET A 172 -40.71 27.59 -53.87
C MET A 172 -41.57 26.57 -54.63
N GLY A 173 -42.32 25.72 -53.92
CA GLY A 173 -43.27 24.77 -54.51
C GLY A 173 -44.44 25.46 -55.20
N LYS A 174 -45.01 26.51 -54.60
CA LYS A 174 -46.05 27.34 -55.24
C LYS A 174 -45.51 28.04 -56.50
N ARG A 175 -44.28 28.57 -56.44
CA ARG A 175 -43.60 29.19 -57.58
C ARG A 175 -43.36 28.17 -58.70
N ARG A 176 -42.92 26.94 -58.38
CA ARG A 176 -42.78 25.85 -59.35
C ARG A 176 -44.10 25.54 -60.05
N LYS A 177 -45.20 25.39 -59.30
CA LYS A 177 -46.55 25.17 -59.88
C LYS A 177 -47.00 26.30 -60.80
N GLN A 178 -46.65 27.54 -60.46
CA GLN A 178 -46.94 28.70 -61.30
C GLN A 178 -46.09 28.69 -62.58
N LEU A 179 -44.81 28.30 -62.51
CA LEU A 179 -43.95 28.12 -63.68
C LEU A 179 -44.42 26.95 -64.56
N GLU A 180 -44.88 25.84 -63.96
CA GLU A 180 -45.50 24.71 -64.66
C GLU A 180 -46.74 25.15 -65.43
N TRP A 181 -47.66 25.87 -64.77
CA TRP A 181 -48.86 26.41 -65.42
C TRP A 181 -48.51 27.42 -66.52
N ASN A 182 -47.56 28.33 -66.28
CA ASN A 182 -47.08 29.28 -67.29
C ASN A 182 -46.45 28.57 -68.50
N ASN A 183 -45.71 27.48 -68.27
CA ASN A 183 -45.10 26.67 -69.32
C ASN A 183 -46.17 25.90 -70.11
N GLU A 184 -47.15 25.30 -69.44
CA GLU A 184 -48.28 24.62 -70.06
C GLU A 184 -49.12 25.57 -70.93
N VAL A 185 -49.43 26.77 -70.43
CA VAL A 185 -50.11 27.83 -71.20
C VAL A 185 -49.26 28.31 -72.38
N ALA A 186 -47.94 28.40 -72.22
CA ALA A 186 -47.02 28.77 -73.31
C ALA A 186 -46.94 27.69 -74.40
N LEU A 187 -47.01 26.41 -74.02
CA LEU A 187 -47.05 25.27 -74.93
C LEU A 187 -48.41 25.14 -75.62
N SER A 188 -49.52 25.28 -74.89
CA SER A 188 -50.88 25.24 -75.45
C SER A 188 -51.15 26.41 -76.42
N ASN A 189 -50.63 27.60 -76.12
CA ASN A 189 -50.69 28.75 -77.04
C ASN A 189 -49.79 28.56 -78.28
N SER A 190 -48.75 27.72 -78.20
CA SER A 190 -47.92 27.35 -79.36
C SER A 190 -48.61 26.35 -80.28
N GLU A 191 -49.46 25.46 -79.74
CA GLU A 191 -50.26 24.50 -80.53
C GLU A 191 -51.48 25.16 -81.21
N MET A 192 -51.95 26.30 -80.69
CA MET A 192 -53.07 27.08 -81.24
C MET A 192 -52.68 28.06 -82.37
N ALA A 193 -51.49 27.92 -82.96
CA ALA A 193 -51.12 28.66 -84.18
C ALA A 193 -51.80 28.01 -85.40
N PRO A 194 -52.54 28.77 -86.25
CA PRO A 194 -53.32 28.18 -87.33
C PRO A 194 -52.42 27.51 -88.37
N GLN A 195 -52.68 26.22 -88.62
CA GLN A 195 -52.11 25.47 -89.74
C GLN A 195 -52.79 25.94 -91.05
N SER A 196 -52.24 26.98 -91.69
CA SER A 196 -52.73 27.43 -93.01
C SER A 196 -52.21 26.53 -94.13
N GLY A 197 -53.13 26.02 -94.95
CA GLY A 197 -52.87 25.17 -96.10
C GLY A 197 -52.03 25.82 -97.21
N SER A 198 -51.43 24.92 -97.99
CA SER A 198 -50.64 25.06 -99.22
C SER A 198 -51.02 26.16 -100.23
N SER A 199 -50.04 26.99 -100.63
CA SER A 199 -49.73 27.28 -102.06
C SER A 199 -48.41 28.07 -102.27
N LYS A 200 -47.57 27.55 -103.17
CA LYS A 200 -46.40 28.09 -103.91
C LYS A 200 -46.09 29.61 -103.82
N GLY A 201 -44.84 29.94 -103.44
CA GLY A 201 -44.13 31.15 -103.93
C GLY A 201 -43.18 31.84 -102.93
N GLY A 202 -41.86 31.73 -103.16
CA GLY A 202 -40.89 32.83 -102.97
C GLY A 202 -40.44 33.26 -101.57
N ALA A 203 -39.42 32.58 -101.03
CA ALA A 203 -38.29 33.07 -100.20
C ALA A 203 -38.37 34.45 -99.48
N ALA A 204 -39.28 34.63 -98.52
CA ALA A 204 -39.12 35.65 -97.45
C ALA A 204 -39.84 35.32 -96.12
N ALA A 205 -40.47 34.14 -95.98
CA ALA A 205 -41.27 33.77 -94.80
C ALA A 205 -40.65 32.67 -93.91
N SER A 206 -39.43 32.22 -94.20
CA SER A 206 -38.75 31.14 -93.46
C SER A 206 -38.10 31.60 -92.14
N ASN A 207 -37.71 32.88 -92.04
CA ASN A 207 -37.03 33.40 -90.85
C ASN A 207 -37.99 33.81 -89.71
N ALA A 208 -39.20 34.31 -90.01
CA ALA A 208 -40.13 34.76 -88.97
C ALA A 208 -40.78 33.59 -88.19
N GLN A 209 -41.10 32.48 -88.87
CA GLN A 209 -41.65 31.28 -88.22
C GLN A 209 -40.58 30.57 -87.37
N LYS A 210 -39.34 30.43 -87.89
CA LYS A 210 -38.22 29.84 -87.13
C LYS A 210 -37.80 30.69 -85.94
N GLN A 211 -37.84 32.01 -86.06
CA GLN A 211 -37.48 32.92 -84.97
C GLN A 211 -38.54 32.93 -83.85
N THR A 212 -39.83 32.84 -84.19
CA THR A 212 -40.91 32.74 -83.19
C THR A 212 -40.88 31.40 -82.46
N THR A 213 -40.76 30.27 -83.18
CA THR A 213 -40.61 28.94 -82.57
C THR A 213 -39.33 28.79 -81.76
N ALA A 214 -38.20 29.37 -82.20
CA ALA A 214 -36.96 29.38 -81.42
C ALA A 214 -37.05 30.24 -80.15
N THR A 215 -37.76 31.38 -80.18
CA THR A 215 -38.01 32.18 -78.97
C THR A 215 -38.95 31.49 -77.99
N THR A 216 -39.96 30.75 -78.46
CA THR A 216 -40.85 29.96 -77.61
C THR A 216 -40.11 28.77 -76.99
N LEU A 217 -39.29 28.05 -77.78
CA LEU A 217 -38.45 26.95 -77.29
C LEU A 217 -37.39 27.42 -76.27
N GLY A 218 -36.82 28.62 -76.46
CA GLY A 218 -35.89 29.25 -75.52
C GLY A 218 -36.54 29.70 -74.21
N ARG A 219 -37.82 30.11 -74.24
CA ARG A 219 -38.60 30.44 -73.03
C ARG A 219 -39.00 29.18 -72.27
N VAL A 220 -39.45 28.14 -72.98
CA VAL A 220 -39.77 26.83 -72.40
C VAL A 220 -38.54 26.18 -71.75
N SER A 221 -37.36 26.26 -72.40
CA SER A 221 -36.11 25.76 -71.80
C SER A 221 -35.67 26.57 -70.57
N GLY A 222 -35.93 27.89 -70.53
CA GLY A 222 -35.75 28.74 -69.36
C GLY A 222 -36.63 28.29 -68.17
N TYR A 223 -37.92 28.04 -68.41
CA TYR A 223 -38.83 27.54 -67.36
C TYR A 223 -38.42 26.17 -66.83
N ILE A 224 -38.00 25.24 -67.70
CA ILE A 224 -37.52 23.91 -67.30
C ILE A 224 -36.25 24.02 -66.45
N LYS A 225 -35.31 24.91 -66.82
CA LYS A 225 -34.08 25.13 -66.05
C LYS A 225 -34.38 25.74 -64.67
N GLU A 226 -35.29 26.72 -64.60
CA GLU A 226 -35.71 27.32 -63.34
C GLU A 226 -36.46 26.32 -62.44
N MET A 227 -37.29 25.44 -63.01
CA MET A 227 -37.95 24.36 -62.26
C MET A 227 -36.93 23.37 -61.68
N ALA A 228 -35.93 22.96 -62.46
CA ALA A 228 -34.87 22.06 -62.00
C ALA A 228 -34.00 22.70 -60.89
N GLU A 229 -33.70 24.00 -61.00
CA GLU A 229 -32.99 24.75 -59.95
C GLU A 229 -33.83 24.86 -58.67
N ILE A 230 -35.15 25.11 -58.80
CA ILE A 230 -36.08 25.12 -57.68
C ILE A 230 -36.13 23.75 -56.99
N GLU A 231 -36.19 22.66 -57.74
CA GLU A 231 -36.20 21.29 -57.18
C GLU A 231 -34.88 20.94 -56.49
N ALA A 232 -33.74 21.31 -57.08
CA ALA A 232 -32.43 21.13 -56.46
C ALA A 232 -32.32 21.92 -55.13
N ARG A 233 -32.77 23.18 -55.11
CA ARG A 233 -32.80 24.02 -53.90
C ARG A 233 -33.75 23.47 -52.84
N LYS A 234 -34.93 22.98 -53.24
CA LYS A 234 -35.87 22.32 -52.31
C LYS A 234 -35.25 21.08 -51.68
N LYS A 235 -34.63 20.21 -52.47
CA LYS A 235 -33.94 19.01 -51.99
C LYS A 235 -32.78 19.36 -51.05
N MET A 236 -32.01 20.39 -51.37
CA MET A 236 -30.92 20.88 -50.50
C MET A 236 -31.44 21.46 -49.18
N ASN A 237 -32.57 22.17 -49.20
CA ASN A 237 -33.21 22.68 -47.99
C ASN A 237 -33.82 21.56 -47.15
N GLU A 238 -34.40 20.53 -47.78
CA GLU A 238 -34.92 19.34 -47.11
C GLU A 238 -33.81 18.56 -46.43
N THR A 239 -32.66 18.34 -47.09
CA THR A 239 -31.50 17.69 -46.47
C THR A 239 -30.92 18.54 -45.34
N ALA A 240 -30.80 19.86 -45.53
CA ALA A 240 -30.34 20.76 -44.47
C ALA A 240 -31.28 20.80 -43.26
N ALA A 241 -32.60 20.73 -43.49
CA ALA A 241 -33.60 20.64 -42.44
C ALA A 241 -33.50 19.31 -41.67
N GLY A 242 -33.41 18.18 -42.37
CA GLY A 242 -33.25 16.86 -41.76
C GLY A 242 -31.93 16.74 -40.96
N LEU A 243 -30.83 17.26 -41.50
CA LEU A 243 -29.54 17.29 -40.81
C LEU A 243 -29.60 18.14 -39.53
N SER A 244 -30.20 19.34 -39.60
CA SER A 244 -30.33 20.22 -38.43
C SER A 244 -31.14 19.57 -37.31
N GLU A 245 -32.19 18.83 -37.66
CA GLU A 245 -33.03 18.12 -36.69
C GLU A 245 -32.27 16.97 -36.01
N VAL A 246 -31.59 16.13 -36.79
CA VAL A 246 -30.78 15.02 -36.28
C VAL A 246 -29.63 15.54 -35.40
N THR A 247 -28.91 16.56 -35.84
CA THR A 247 -27.81 17.15 -35.05
C THR A 247 -28.30 17.67 -33.70
N SER A 248 -29.44 18.38 -33.66
CA SER A 248 -30.00 18.90 -32.41
C SER A 248 -30.44 17.79 -31.44
N LYS A 249 -30.97 16.67 -31.97
CA LYS A 249 -31.31 15.47 -31.19
C LYS A 249 -30.08 14.84 -30.56
N VAL A 250 -29.04 14.58 -31.37
CA VAL A 250 -27.80 13.95 -30.90
C VAL A 250 -27.11 14.82 -29.83
N GLN A 251 -27.05 16.14 -30.03
CA GLN A 251 -26.46 17.06 -29.06
C GLN A 251 -27.18 17.03 -27.71
N PHE A 252 -28.52 17.04 -27.72
CA PHE A 252 -29.29 17.00 -26.48
C PHE A 252 -29.22 15.63 -25.79
N GLN A 253 -29.20 14.53 -26.56
CA GLN A 253 -28.97 13.18 -26.03
C GLN A 253 -27.58 13.04 -25.38
N ALA A 254 -26.55 13.64 -25.98
CA ALA A 254 -25.21 13.67 -25.40
C ALA A 254 -25.18 14.44 -24.07
N LEU A 255 -25.93 15.55 -23.97
CA LEU A 255 -26.06 16.32 -22.74
C LEU A 255 -26.74 15.51 -21.61
N ILE A 256 -27.81 14.76 -21.92
CA ILE A 256 -28.45 13.84 -20.96
C ILE A 256 -27.44 12.82 -20.42
N LEU A 257 -26.71 12.16 -21.33
CA LEU A 257 -25.72 11.15 -20.97
C LEU A 257 -24.57 11.73 -20.15
N GLN A 258 -24.10 12.93 -20.49
CA GLN A 258 -23.06 13.62 -19.73
C GLN A 258 -23.50 13.85 -18.28
N MET A 259 -24.72 14.35 -18.06
CA MET A 259 -25.23 14.59 -16.70
C MET A 259 -25.40 13.29 -15.91
N PHE A 260 -25.86 12.21 -16.58
CA PHE A 260 -25.95 10.88 -15.98
C PHE A 260 -24.58 10.35 -15.55
N LEU A 261 -23.57 10.41 -16.42
CA LEU A 261 -22.20 9.97 -16.13
C LEU A 261 -21.52 10.83 -15.05
N GLN A 262 -21.87 12.11 -14.96
CA GLN A 262 -21.45 13.01 -13.89
C GLN A 262 -22.20 12.79 -12.56
N ARG A 263 -23.09 11.78 -12.49
CA ARG A 263 -23.89 11.43 -11.30
C ARG A 263 -24.81 12.58 -10.85
N ARG A 264 -25.23 13.42 -11.80
CA ARG A 264 -26.19 14.52 -11.62
C ARG A 264 -27.57 14.02 -12.01
N PHE A 265 -28.10 13.07 -11.25
CA PHE A 265 -29.32 12.34 -11.61
C PHE A 265 -30.56 13.22 -11.66
N GLU A 266 -30.69 14.25 -10.81
CA GLU A 266 -31.81 15.19 -10.86
C GLU A 266 -31.83 15.99 -12.17
N HIS A 267 -30.66 16.46 -12.62
CA HIS A 267 -30.53 17.17 -13.90
C HIS A 267 -30.77 16.25 -15.10
N ALA A 268 -30.25 15.02 -15.04
CA ALA A 268 -30.51 14.01 -16.07
C ALA A 268 -32.01 13.70 -16.16
N LEU A 269 -32.71 13.59 -15.04
CA LEU A 269 -34.16 13.39 -14.97
C LEU A 269 -34.93 14.56 -15.61
N ILE A 270 -34.56 15.81 -15.29
CA ILE A 270 -35.19 16.99 -15.89
C ILE A 270 -34.98 16.99 -17.41
N ALA A 271 -33.75 16.71 -17.87
CA ALA A 271 -33.44 16.64 -19.30
C ALA A 271 -34.20 15.51 -20.01
N CYS A 272 -34.28 14.32 -19.41
CA CYS A 272 -35.07 13.19 -19.92
C CYS A 272 -36.56 13.53 -20.02
N ARG A 273 -37.12 14.27 -19.06
CA ARG A 273 -38.53 14.70 -19.09
C ARG A 273 -38.80 15.81 -20.10
N LEU A 274 -37.84 16.69 -20.37
CA LEU A 274 -37.93 17.71 -21.42
C LEU A 274 -37.86 17.10 -22.83
N TYR A 275 -37.14 16.00 -22.99
CA TYR A 275 -36.84 15.40 -24.30
C TYR A 275 -38.10 15.07 -25.14
N PRO A 276 -39.13 14.36 -24.64
CA PRO A 276 -40.33 14.05 -25.43
C PRO A 276 -41.12 15.29 -25.87
N HIS A 277 -41.02 16.38 -25.12
CA HIS A 277 -41.72 17.62 -25.45
C HIS A 277 -41.05 18.41 -26.58
N MET A 278 -39.74 18.25 -26.73
CA MET A 278 -38.99 18.88 -27.82
C MET A 278 -38.99 18.02 -29.08
N PHE A 279 -38.88 16.70 -28.95
CA PHE A 279 -38.77 15.78 -30.08
C PHE A 279 -39.99 14.86 -30.13
N ARG A 280 -40.97 15.21 -30.97
CA ARG A 280 -42.28 14.55 -31.09
C ARG A 280 -42.26 13.18 -31.80
N ASP A 281 -41.09 12.61 -32.06
CA ASP A 281 -40.94 11.50 -33.02
C ASP A 281 -41.19 10.11 -32.45
N GLY A 282 -41.46 9.96 -31.15
CA GLY A 282 -41.64 8.65 -30.51
C GLY A 282 -40.37 7.77 -30.48
N ASP A 283 -39.35 8.10 -31.27
CA ASP A 283 -38.04 7.48 -31.25
C ASP A 283 -37.18 8.07 -30.11
N SER A 284 -37.20 7.36 -28.99
CA SER A 284 -36.39 7.66 -27.81
C SER A 284 -35.04 6.93 -27.80
N VAL A 285 -34.65 6.28 -28.90
CA VAL A 285 -33.36 5.57 -28.98
C VAL A 285 -32.23 6.58 -29.01
N LEU A 286 -31.23 6.37 -28.14
CA LEU A 286 -30.02 7.17 -28.11
C LEU A 286 -29.17 6.84 -29.34
N GLN A 287 -28.92 7.87 -30.15
CA GLN A 287 -28.11 7.79 -31.36
C GLN A 287 -26.63 7.81 -30.97
N LEU A 288 -26.18 6.67 -30.45
CA LEU A 288 -24.79 6.40 -30.14
C LEU A 288 -24.09 5.77 -31.34
N ASP A 289 -22.84 6.16 -31.57
CA ASP A 289 -21.98 5.57 -32.60
C ASP A 289 -21.91 4.04 -32.39
N ASP A 290 -22.02 3.29 -33.49
CA ASP A 290 -22.13 1.82 -33.51
C ASP A 290 -20.91 1.14 -32.86
N ASN A 291 -19.77 1.83 -32.82
CA ASN A 291 -18.54 1.35 -32.20
C ASN A 291 -18.27 1.88 -30.79
N SER A 292 -19.12 2.76 -30.24
CA SER A 292 -18.89 3.36 -28.92
C SER A 292 -18.97 2.33 -27.81
N ASP A 293 -17.99 2.38 -26.89
CA ASP A 293 -17.95 1.51 -25.70
C ASP A 293 -19.21 1.69 -24.84
N LEU A 294 -19.79 2.88 -24.85
CA LEU A 294 -21.05 3.17 -24.17
C LEU A 294 -22.22 2.36 -24.76
N LYS A 295 -22.38 2.31 -26.09
CA LYS A 295 -23.44 1.52 -26.74
C LYS A 295 -23.23 0.03 -26.54
N LYS A 296 -21.98 -0.45 -26.61
CA LYS A 296 -21.62 -1.84 -26.34
C LYS A 296 -21.88 -2.23 -24.89
N ALA A 297 -21.56 -1.36 -23.95
CA ALA A 297 -21.73 -1.65 -22.55
C ALA A 297 -23.24 -1.64 -22.17
N PHE A 298 -24.04 -0.72 -22.72
CA PHE A 298 -25.49 -0.71 -22.50
C PHE A 298 -26.17 -1.93 -23.16
N SER A 299 -25.77 -2.27 -24.39
CA SER A 299 -26.34 -3.40 -25.13
C SER A 299 -25.89 -4.76 -24.59
N ALA A 300 -24.64 -4.90 -24.14
CA ALA A 300 -24.12 -6.12 -23.53
C ALA A 300 -24.57 -6.30 -22.07
N GLY A 301 -24.82 -5.21 -21.33
CA GLY A 301 -25.27 -5.26 -19.95
C GLY A 301 -26.77 -5.53 -19.79
N MET A 302 -27.61 -4.96 -20.66
CA MET A 302 -29.08 -5.00 -20.48
C MET A 302 -29.86 -5.57 -21.66
N GLY A 303 -29.23 -5.88 -22.80
CA GLY A 303 -29.90 -6.49 -23.96
C GLY A 303 -30.96 -5.60 -24.66
N VAL A 304 -31.04 -4.31 -24.29
CA VAL A 304 -32.00 -3.33 -24.82
C VAL A 304 -31.22 -2.15 -25.41
N PRO A 305 -31.66 -1.56 -26.55
CA PRO A 305 -31.02 -0.34 -27.06
C PRO A 305 -31.07 0.78 -26.01
N PRO A 306 -29.99 1.55 -25.84
CA PRO A 306 -29.95 2.62 -24.86
C PRO A 306 -30.98 3.70 -25.26
N THR A 307 -31.99 3.93 -24.42
CA THR A 307 -33.04 4.93 -24.67
C THR A 307 -32.99 6.05 -23.61
N VAL A 308 -33.55 7.22 -23.95
CA VAL A 308 -33.74 8.31 -22.98
C VAL A 308 -34.61 7.87 -21.79
N SER A 309 -35.62 7.03 -22.04
CA SER A 309 -36.48 6.44 -21.01
C SER A 309 -35.72 5.49 -20.07
N LEU A 310 -34.70 4.79 -20.57
CA LEU A 310 -33.84 3.96 -19.73
C LEU A 310 -32.96 4.83 -18.82
N VAL A 311 -32.43 5.94 -19.34
CA VAL A 311 -31.67 6.90 -18.49
C VAL A 311 -32.56 7.53 -17.42
N ASP A 312 -33.82 7.83 -17.74
CA ASP A 312 -34.83 8.33 -16.79
C ASP A 312 -35.11 7.31 -15.65
N SER A 313 -35.35 6.04 -16.00
CA SER A 313 -35.62 4.99 -15.01
C SER A 313 -34.40 4.69 -14.14
N LEU A 314 -33.21 4.63 -14.73
CA LEU A 314 -31.96 4.42 -14.01
C LEU A 314 -31.61 5.59 -13.08
N SER A 315 -31.85 6.83 -13.52
CA SER A 315 -31.64 8.01 -12.69
C SER A 315 -32.60 8.01 -11.49
N SER A 316 -33.86 7.66 -11.71
CA SER A 316 -34.86 7.54 -10.66
C SER A 316 -34.52 6.43 -9.66
N GLU A 317 -34.07 5.27 -10.15
CA GLU A 317 -33.64 4.16 -9.31
C GLU A 317 -32.37 4.50 -8.51
N ALA A 318 -31.42 5.21 -9.10
CA ALA A 318 -30.22 5.67 -8.40
C ALA A 318 -30.56 6.66 -7.27
N ILE A 319 -31.49 7.59 -7.51
CA ILE A 319 -31.99 8.52 -6.48
C ILE A 319 -32.63 7.72 -5.34
N ARG A 320 -33.55 6.79 -5.68
CA ARG A 320 -34.24 5.95 -4.70
C ARG A 320 -33.27 5.07 -3.91
N GLY A 321 -32.33 4.41 -4.57
CA GLY A 321 -31.34 3.55 -3.92
C GLY A 321 -30.43 4.32 -2.96
N VAL A 322 -30.06 5.55 -3.30
CA VAL A 322 -29.32 6.44 -2.38
C VAL A 322 -30.19 6.86 -1.21
N ASP A 323 -31.47 7.17 -1.42
CA ASP A 323 -32.39 7.49 -0.33
C ASP A 323 -32.57 6.31 0.64
N GLU A 324 -32.79 5.10 0.10
CA GLU A 324 -32.89 3.87 0.89
C GLU A 324 -31.59 3.58 1.66
N ALA A 325 -30.42 3.77 1.02
CA ALA A 325 -29.12 3.59 1.66
C ALA A 325 -28.88 4.60 2.80
N VAL A 326 -29.31 5.86 2.65
CA VAL A 326 -29.21 6.87 3.72
C VAL A 326 -30.17 6.54 4.86
N VAL A 327 -31.39 6.08 4.58
CA VAL A 327 -32.31 5.62 5.62
C VAL A 327 -31.72 4.42 6.37
N ALA A 328 -31.13 3.45 5.66
CA ALA A 328 -30.45 2.31 6.28
C ALA A 328 -29.27 2.78 7.14
N PHE A 329 -28.49 3.75 6.67
CA PHE A 329 -27.41 4.37 7.43
C PHE A 329 -27.90 4.98 8.74
N GLU A 330 -28.96 5.82 8.71
CA GLU A 330 -29.55 6.45 9.89
C GLU A 330 -29.93 5.37 10.93
N GLN A 331 -30.54 4.27 10.49
CA GLN A 331 -30.88 3.14 11.36
C GLN A 331 -29.67 2.42 11.95
N LEU A 332 -28.60 2.24 11.17
CA LEU A 332 -27.37 1.59 11.63
C LEU A 332 -26.62 2.45 12.66
N VAL A 333 -26.59 3.77 12.45
CA VAL A 333 -26.03 4.72 13.42
C VAL A 333 -26.82 4.70 14.73
N LEU A 334 -28.15 4.60 14.68
CA LEU A 334 -28.99 4.46 15.88
C LEU A 334 -28.70 3.16 16.65
N ARG A 335 -28.38 2.07 15.94
CA ARG A 335 -28.03 0.78 16.55
C ARG A 335 -26.59 0.71 17.09
N GLN A 336 -25.75 1.68 16.74
CA GLN A 336 -24.30 1.72 16.98
C GLN A 336 -23.54 0.67 16.15
N ASP A 337 -24.01 0.42 14.93
CA ASP A 337 -23.41 -0.48 13.94
C ASP A 337 -22.61 0.36 12.92
N TYR A 338 -21.50 0.94 13.36
CA TYR A 338 -20.73 1.93 12.60
C TYR A 338 -19.94 1.35 11.41
N GLN A 339 -19.56 0.07 11.44
CA GLN A 339 -18.89 -0.58 10.30
C GLN A 339 -19.85 -0.70 9.11
N SER A 340 -21.05 -1.21 9.37
CA SER A 340 -22.09 -1.34 8.37
C SER A 340 -22.56 0.04 7.91
N ALA A 341 -22.70 0.99 8.84
CA ALA A 341 -23.05 2.37 8.52
C ALA A 341 -22.00 3.02 7.60
N SER A 342 -20.70 2.87 7.88
CA SER A 342 -19.65 3.43 7.02
C SER A 342 -19.70 2.85 5.62
N ASN A 343 -19.90 1.53 5.49
CA ASN A 343 -19.97 0.86 4.20
C ASN A 343 -21.19 1.34 3.38
N ARG A 344 -22.38 1.38 4.00
CA ARG A 344 -23.61 1.85 3.34
C ARG A 344 -23.56 3.32 2.95
N LEU A 345 -22.99 4.16 3.81
CA LEU A 345 -22.82 5.59 3.49
C LEU A 345 -21.78 5.80 2.38
N MET A 346 -20.73 4.98 2.33
CA MET A 346 -19.74 5.01 1.27
C MET A 346 -20.34 4.56 -0.07
N GLU A 347 -21.18 3.53 -0.10
CA GLU A 347 -21.96 3.12 -1.28
C GLU A 347 -22.88 4.26 -1.75
N ALA A 348 -23.65 4.85 -0.84
CA ALA A 348 -24.52 5.98 -1.12
C ALA A 348 -23.74 7.19 -1.63
N PHE A 349 -22.56 7.48 -1.05
CA PHE A 349 -21.69 8.57 -1.48
C PHE A 349 -21.02 8.29 -2.84
N ALA A 350 -20.68 7.03 -3.14
CA ALA A 350 -20.09 6.64 -4.42
C ALA A 350 -21.09 6.75 -5.58
N ILE A 351 -22.38 6.60 -5.31
CA ILE A 351 -23.45 6.76 -6.32
C ILE A 351 -23.97 8.20 -6.32
N GLY A 352 -24.27 8.80 -5.16
CA GLY A 352 -25.03 10.04 -5.02
C GLY A 352 -24.36 11.22 -4.29
N GLU A 353 -23.07 11.47 -4.47
CA GLU A 353 -22.28 12.58 -3.90
C GLU A 353 -22.98 13.94 -4.02
N TYR A 354 -23.67 14.17 -5.14
CA TYR A 354 -24.35 15.43 -5.42
C TYR A 354 -25.82 15.43 -5.01
N LEU A 355 -26.35 14.28 -4.58
CA LEU A 355 -27.75 14.18 -4.23
C LEU A 355 -28.06 14.91 -2.92
N PRO A 356 -29.22 15.60 -2.88
CA PRO A 356 -29.77 16.23 -1.69
C PRO A 356 -29.69 15.44 -0.40
N ARG A 357 -29.97 14.14 -0.44
CA ARG A 357 -30.09 13.31 0.77
C ARG A 357 -28.75 13.05 1.44
N VAL A 358 -27.71 12.74 0.65
CA VAL A 358 -26.34 12.56 1.12
C VAL A 358 -25.79 13.88 1.69
N ARG A 359 -25.99 15.00 0.99
CA ARG A 359 -25.44 16.30 1.42
C ARG A 359 -26.10 16.90 2.67
N ARG A 360 -27.32 16.48 3.03
CA ARG A 360 -28.06 16.94 4.22
C ARG A 360 -27.79 16.13 5.48
N LEU A 361 -26.99 15.07 5.38
CA LEU A 361 -26.71 14.21 6.53
C LEU A 361 -26.19 15.06 7.71
N PRO A 362 -26.75 14.91 8.92
CA PRO A 362 -26.30 15.68 10.08
C PRO A 362 -24.82 15.49 10.35
N LEU A 363 -24.13 16.59 10.69
CA LEU A 363 -22.69 16.53 10.98
C LEU A 363 -22.38 15.60 12.16
N ALA A 364 -23.22 15.59 13.19
CA ALA A 364 -23.04 14.73 14.36
C ALA A 364 -23.02 13.23 14.01
N GLU A 365 -23.83 12.80 13.05
CA GLU A 365 -23.86 11.40 12.60
C GLU A 365 -22.66 11.08 11.73
N LYS A 366 -22.27 12.00 10.83
CA LYS A 366 -21.06 11.87 10.02
C LYS A 366 -19.79 11.76 10.87
N LEU A 367 -19.69 12.55 11.95
CA LEU A 367 -18.52 12.53 12.83
C LEU A 367 -18.35 11.21 13.57
N LYS A 368 -19.44 10.58 14.02
CA LYS A 368 -19.37 9.24 14.64
C LYS A 368 -18.77 8.21 13.70
N VAL A 369 -19.18 8.26 12.43
CA VAL A 369 -18.67 7.36 11.38
C VAL A 369 -17.25 7.74 10.99
N LEU A 370 -16.90 9.02 10.99
CA LEU A 370 -15.54 9.50 10.73
C LEU A 370 -14.55 8.99 11.77
N ASP A 371 -14.89 9.06 13.05
CA ASP A 371 -14.03 8.57 14.12
C ASP A 371 -13.79 7.07 13.98
N TYR A 372 -14.84 6.31 13.64
CA TYR A 372 -14.72 4.89 13.34
C TYR A 372 -13.84 4.59 12.12
N VAL A 373 -14.04 5.30 11.00
CA VAL A 373 -13.23 5.14 9.77
C VAL A 373 -11.76 5.49 10.04
N ARG A 374 -11.48 6.53 10.83
CA ARG A 374 -10.12 6.91 11.23
C ARG A 374 -9.46 5.84 12.08
N ASP A 375 -10.16 5.31 13.09
CA ASP A 375 -9.65 4.22 13.93
C ASP A 375 -9.37 2.96 13.09
N GLY A 376 -10.25 2.64 12.13
CA GLY A 376 -10.05 1.54 11.19
C GLY A 376 -8.85 1.73 10.27
N ASN A 377 -8.65 2.94 9.72
CA ASN A 377 -7.48 3.26 8.90
C ASN A 377 -6.19 3.19 9.72
N GLN A 378 -6.19 3.67 10.97
CA GLN A 378 -5.05 3.53 11.86
C GLN A 378 -4.76 2.06 12.18
N LEU A 379 -5.79 1.23 12.34
CA LEU A 379 -5.63 -0.21 12.59
C LEU A 379 -4.96 -0.91 11.42
N VAL A 380 -5.40 -0.63 10.19
CA VAL A 380 -4.77 -1.18 8.98
C VAL A 380 -3.30 -0.76 8.91
N ASN A 381 -3.00 0.52 9.10
CA ASN A 381 -1.62 1.02 9.10
C ASN A 381 -0.77 0.37 10.21
N ALA A 382 -1.34 0.15 11.40
CA ALA A 382 -0.65 -0.51 12.51
C ALA A 382 -0.30 -1.96 12.18
N LEU A 383 -1.23 -2.69 11.55
CA LEU A 383 -1.01 -4.06 11.10
C LEU A 383 0.03 -4.14 9.97
N GLU A 384 0.00 -3.21 9.01
CA GLU A 384 1.00 -3.11 7.94
C GLU A 384 2.40 -2.80 8.49
N MET A 385 2.50 -1.90 9.47
CA MET A 385 3.74 -1.56 10.15
C MET A 385 4.15 -2.57 11.23
N LYS A 386 3.37 -3.65 11.41
CA LYS A 386 3.59 -4.71 12.41
C LYS A 386 3.68 -4.21 13.85
N ASP A 387 3.01 -3.09 14.14
CA ASP A 387 2.84 -2.59 15.50
C ASP A 387 1.61 -3.23 16.15
N PHE A 388 1.79 -4.46 16.62
CA PHE A 388 0.71 -5.23 17.22
C PHE A 388 0.24 -4.68 18.58
N GLY A 389 1.03 -3.81 19.24
CA GLY A 389 0.61 -3.16 20.48
C GLY A 389 -0.47 -2.12 20.23
N LEU A 390 -0.19 -1.21 19.30
CA LEU A 390 -1.15 -0.19 18.88
C LEU A 390 -2.38 -0.83 18.19
N ALA A 391 -2.17 -1.88 17.39
CA ALA A 391 -3.27 -2.61 16.75
C ALA A 391 -4.24 -3.23 17.79
N GLU A 392 -3.73 -3.79 18.89
CA GLU A 392 -4.57 -4.37 19.96
C GLU A 392 -5.39 -3.30 20.70
N GLU A 393 -4.81 -2.12 20.95
CA GLU A 393 -5.51 -0.98 21.54
C GLU A 393 -6.65 -0.51 20.63
N LEU A 394 -6.37 -0.36 19.33
CA LEU A 394 -7.37 0.05 18.34
C LEU A 394 -8.49 -0.99 18.18
N VAL A 395 -8.18 -2.28 18.12
CA VAL A 395 -9.20 -3.36 18.08
C VAL A 395 -10.11 -3.28 19.30
N THR A 396 -9.54 -3.04 20.49
CA THR A 396 -10.30 -2.92 21.74
C THR A 396 -11.18 -1.66 21.73
N LYS A 397 -10.66 -0.54 21.22
CA LYS A 397 -11.39 0.72 21.08
C LYS A 397 -12.56 0.56 20.09
N MET A 398 -12.31 0.00 18.91
CA MET A 398 -13.32 -0.22 17.87
C MET A 398 -14.41 -1.19 18.33
N ARG A 399 -14.06 -2.25 19.08
CA ARG A 399 -15.02 -3.18 19.69
C ARG A 399 -15.95 -2.52 20.71
N LYS A 400 -15.46 -1.51 21.45
CA LYS A 400 -16.30 -0.74 22.39
C LYS A 400 -17.20 0.25 21.66
N ASN A 401 -16.70 0.84 20.58
CA ASN A 401 -17.42 1.86 19.82
C ASN A 401 -18.51 1.26 18.92
N SER A 402 -18.23 0.15 18.23
CA SER A 402 -19.15 -0.47 17.25
C SER A 402 -19.50 -1.90 17.64
N LYS A 403 -20.80 -2.23 17.64
CA LYS A 403 -21.27 -3.58 18.01
C LYS A 403 -21.06 -4.61 16.90
N ASP A 404 -21.09 -4.16 15.65
CA ASP A 404 -20.97 -4.97 14.44
C ASP A 404 -19.51 -5.15 13.96
N PHE A 405 -18.53 -4.64 14.71
CA PHE A 405 -17.12 -4.78 14.36
C PHE A 405 -16.65 -6.23 14.51
N ASP A 406 -16.24 -6.83 13.40
CA ASP A 406 -15.60 -8.15 13.39
C ASP A 406 -14.15 -8.07 13.88
N PHE A 407 -13.99 -8.14 15.20
CA PHE A 407 -12.67 -8.14 15.84
C PHE A 407 -11.91 -9.46 15.65
N SER A 408 -12.55 -10.53 15.18
CA SER A 408 -11.95 -11.88 15.14
C SER A 408 -10.74 -11.94 14.20
N LYS A 409 -10.84 -11.32 13.03
CA LYS A 409 -9.77 -11.27 12.03
C LYS A 409 -8.52 -10.52 12.52
N PRO A 410 -8.61 -9.23 12.95
CA PRO A 410 -7.43 -8.52 13.41
C PRO A 410 -6.87 -9.13 14.71
N GLN A 411 -7.73 -9.62 15.62
CA GLN A 411 -7.27 -10.29 16.83
C GLN A 411 -6.51 -11.59 16.51
N ALA A 412 -7.02 -12.43 15.60
CA ALA A 412 -6.32 -13.65 15.19
C ALA A 412 -4.98 -13.33 14.52
N ALA A 413 -4.90 -12.29 13.68
CA ALA A 413 -3.63 -11.84 13.09
C ALA A 413 -2.62 -11.40 14.16
N ILE A 414 -3.06 -10.65 15.17
CA ILE A 414 -2.21 -10.21 16.29
C ILE A 414 -1.74 -11.42 17.12
N GLU A 415 -2.66 -12.31 17.51
CA GLU A 415 -2.35 -13.48 18.34
C GLU A 415 -1.41 -14.45 17.63
N THR A 416 -1.64 -14.72 16.34
CA THR A 416 -0.77 -15.59 15.54
C THR A 416 0.64 -14.98 15.38
N ALA A 417 0.75 -13.69 15.09
CA ALA A 417 2.04 -13.02 15.00
C ALA A 417 2.79 -13.01 16.33
N ARG A 418 2.08 -12.75 17.44
CA ARG A 418 2.63 -12.76 18.80
C ARG A 418 3.10 -14.15 19.21
N ALA A 419 2.30 -15.19 18.97
CA ALA A 419 2.66 -16.58 19.25
C ALA A 419 3.86 -17.05 18.41
N LEU A 420 3.91 -16.70 17.13
CA LEU A 420 5.01 -17.07 16.25
C LEU A 420 6.30 -16.33 16.63
N ALA A 421 6.24 -15.03 16.93
CA ALA A 421 7.39 -14.28 17.42
C ALA A 421 7.89 -14.83 18.77
N ASP A 422 6.98 -15.18 19.69
CA ASP A 422 7.34 -15.78 20.98
C ASP A 422 8.00 -17.15 20.81
N MET A 423 7.50 -17.98 19.90
CA MET A 423 8.13 -19.27 19.55
C MET A 423 9.55 -19.07 19.00
N ARG A 424 9.76 -18.08 18.15
CA ARG A 424 11.09 -17.75 17.60
C ARG A 424 12.04 -17.25 18.71
N LEU A 425 11.53 -16.45 19.65
CA LEU A 425 12.31 -15.99 20.79
C LEU A 425 12.65 -17.09 21.78
N THR A 426 11.76 -18.07 22.01
CA THR A 426 12.09 -19.23 22.84
C THR A 426 13.11 -20.13 22.17
N ALA A 427 13.04 -20.30 20.84
CA ALA A 427 14.07 -20.99 20.07
C ALA A 427 15.42 -20.26 20.14
N ALA A 428 15.45 -18.93 20.02
CA ALA A 428 16.64 -18.12 20.18
C ALA A 428 17.24 -18.24 21.59
N LYS A 429 16.41 -18.23 22.64
CA LYS A 429 16.85 -18.51 24.02
C LYS A 429 17.47 -19.90 24.16
N ALA A 430 16.85 -20.92 23.57
CA ALA A 430 17.39 -22.28 23.60
C ALA A 430 18.72 -22.40 22.84
N ALA A 431 18.89 -21.67 21.73
CA ALA A 431 20.14 -21.60 20.97
C ALA A 431 21.27 -20.97 21.80
N ILE A 432 21.00 -19.87 22.52
CA ILE A 432 21.97 -19.24 23.44
C ILE A 432 22.43 -20.24 24.51
N LEU A 433 21.49 -20.97 25.13
CA LEU A 433 21.82 -21.95 26.17
C LEU A 433 22.68 -23.11 25.64
N ARG A 434 22.58 -23.41 24.34
CA ARG A 434 23.42 -24.42 23.67
C ARG A 434 24.73 -23.87 23.12
N GLY A 435 24.96 -22.55 23.21
CA GLY A 435 26.14 -21.89 22.65
C GLY A 435 26.13 -21.70 21.12
N ASP A 436 24.98 -21.92 20.46
CA ASP A 436 24.85 -21.81 19.01
C ASP A 436 24.47 -20.37 18.59
N GLN A 437 25.50 -19.56 18.34
CA GLN A 437 25.38 -18.16 17.93
C GLN A 437 24.75 -18.01 16.54
N GLY A 438 24.89 -19.01 15.66
CA GLY A 438 24.36 -18.96 14.30
C GLY A 438 22.84 -19.05 14.29
N THR A 439 22.29 -20.03 15.00
CA THR A 439 20.83 -20.17 15.12
C THR A 439 20.19 -19.08 15.98
N TYR A 440 20.90 -18.56 16.99
CA TYR A 440 20.46 -17.37 17.73
C TYR A 440 20.24 -16.17 16.80
N ALA A 441 21.24 -15.83 15.97
CA ALA A 441 21.16 -14.67 15.08
C ALA A 441 20.03 -14.82 14.04
N SER A 442 19.85 -16.02 13.48
CA SER A 442 18.78 -16.28 12.51
C SER A 442 17.39 -16.18 13.13
N GLU A 443 17.18 -16.80 14.30
CA GLU A 443 15.88 -16.81 14.98
C GLU A 443 15.53 -15.42 15.54
N MET A 444 16.52 -14.65 16.00
CA MET A 444 16.33 -13.25 16.40
C MET A 444 15.95 -12.35 15.22
N LYS A 445 16.61 -12.51 14.08
CA LYS A 445 16.27 -11.77 12.86
C LYS A 445 14.84 -12.11 12.41
N ALA A 446 14.49 -13.39 12.38
CA ALA A 446 13.13 -13.83 12.05
C ALA A 446 12.08 -13.28 13.04
N ALA A 447 12.37 -13.27 14.35
CA ALA A 447 11.49 -12.68 15.35
C ALA A 447 11.32 -11.17 15.16
N ALA A 448 12.41 -10.45 14.86
CA ALA A 448 12.39 -9.01 14.61
C ALA A 448 11.66 -8.65 13.30
N GLU A 449 11.78 -9.47 12.26
CA GLU A 449 11.02 -9.31 11.01
C GLU A 449 9.52 -9.54 11.21
N MET A 450 9.14 -10.45 12.10
CA MET A 450 7.73 -10.73 12.42
C MET A 450 7.11 -9.64 13.30
N TRP A 451 7.79 -9.22 14.37
CA TRP A 451 7.31 -8.17 15.27
C TRP A 451 8.47 -7.27 15.73
N PRO A 452 8.76 -6.19 14.99
CA PRO A 452 9.90 -5.32 15.26
C PRO A 452 9.81 -4.60 16.61
N THR A 453 8.59 -4.22 17.03
CA THR A 453 8.35 -3.49 18.28
C THR A 453 8.20 -4.39 19.50
N ASN A 454 8.53 -5.68 19.40
CA ASN A 454 8.38 -6.63 20.50
C ASN A 454 9.31 -6.26 21.68
N PRO A 455 8.78 -5.97 22.89
CA PRO A 455 9.61 -5.63 24.05
C PRO A 455 10.52 -6.78 24.50
N LYS A 456 10.16 -8.03 24.20
CA LYS A 456 10.96 -9.22 24.55
C LYS A 456 12.24 -9.33 23.74
N LEU A 457 12.33 -8.72 22.55
CA LEU A 457 13.56 -8.65 21.76
C LEU A 457 14.65 -7.90 22.51
N ARG A 458 14.29 -6.74 23.09
CA ARG A 458 15.21 -5.92 23.88
C ARG A 458 15.69 -6.67 25.12
N GLY A 459 14.77 -7.26 25.87
CA GLY A 459 15.12 -8.02 27.08
C GLY A 459 16.02 -9.24 26.79
N LEU A 460 15.81 -9.93 25.66
CA LEU A 460 16.69 -11.04 25.27
C LEU A 460 18.08 -10.55 24.85
N SER A 461 18.17 -9.45 24.10
CA SER A 461 19.44 -8.84 23.72
C SER A 461 20.25 -8.36 24.94
N GLU A 462 19.59 -7.73 25.92
CA GLU A 462 20.23 -7.29 27.16
C GLU A 462 20.76 -8.48 27.97
N MET A 463 19.99 -9.56 28.06
CA MET A 463 20.42 -10.80 28.73
C MET A 463 21.67 -11.40 28.07
N VAL A 464 21.74 -11.41 26.74
CA VAL A 464 22.93 -11.88 26.01
C VAL A 464 24.13 -10.97 26.27
N GLY A 465 23.94 -9.65 26.25
CA GLY A 465 24.99 -8.69 26.57
C GLY A 465 25.56 -8.89 27.97
N GLN A 466 24.70 -9.02 28.97
CA GLN A 466 25.10 -9.27 30.37
C GLN A 466 25.84 -10.60 30.52
N ASN A 467 25.35 -11.68 29.91
CA ASN A 467 26.02 -12.98 29.98
C ASN A 467 27.38 -12.97 29.29
N SER A 468 27.50 -12.28 28.14
CA SER A 468 28.77 -12.13 27.44
C SER A 468 29.78 -11.30 28.25
N ASP A 469 29.33 -10.24 28.92
CA ASP A 469 30.21 -9.39 29.74
C ASP A 469 30.69 -10.13 30.99
N VAL A 470 29.81 -10.89 31.66
CA VAL A 470 30.20 -11.74 32.80
C VAL A 470 31.20 -12.83 32.39
N GLN A 471 31.03 -13.44 31.21
CA GLN A 471 32.00 -14.42 30.68
C GLN A 471 33.34 -13.76 30.34
N ALA A 472 33.33 -12.61 29.68
CA ALA A 472 34.54 -11.88 29.33
C ALA A 472 35.31 -11.41 30.59
N GLN A 473 34.60 -10.89 31.59
CA GLN A 473 35.17 -10.50 32.88
C GLN A 473 35.76 -11.71 33.61
N ALA A 474 35.07 -12.86 33.63
CA ALA A 474 35.62 -14.08 34.23
C ALA A 474 36.89 -14.58 33.52
N LEU A 475 37.01 -14.41 32.20
CA LEU A 475 38.23 -14.75 31.45
C LEU A 475 39.37 -13.76 31.71
N LEU A 476 39.07 -12.46 31.85
CA LEU A 476 40.06 -11.44 32.22
C LEU A 476 40.56 -11.62 33.65
N ASP A 477 39.66 -11.94 34.59
CA ASP A 477 40.00 -12.26 35.98
C ASP A 477 40.90 -13.50 36.02
N LEU A 478 40.58 -14.54 35.22
CA LEU A 478 41.44 -15.73 35.09
C LEU A 478 42.84 -15.37 34.60
N ASP A 479 42.97 -14.60 33.52
CA ASP A 479 44.27 -14.19 32.98
C ASP A 479 45.06 -13.37 34.00
N ARG A 480 44.37 -12.48 34.72
CA ARG A 480 44.96 -11.72 35.82
C ARG A 480 45.46 -12.67 36.92
N HIS A 481 44.67 -13.62 37.39
CA HIS A 481 45.10 -14.55 38.43
C HIS A 481 46.24 -15.47 37.98
N LEU A 482 46.26 -15.88 36.70
CA LEU A 482 47.38 -16.62 36.11
C LEU A 482 48.65 -15.77 36.08
N SER A 483 48.56 -14.50 35.68
CA SER A 483 49.70 -13.57 35.66
C SER A 483 50.23 -13.26 37.07
N GLN A 484 49.33 -13.13 38.04
CA GLN A 484 49.65 -12.89 39.45
C GLN A 484 50.10 -14.15 40.18
N ARG A 485 50.15 -15.31 39.49
CA ARG A 485 50.48 -16.63 40.06
C ARG A 485 49.61 -17.00 41.26
N SER A 486 48.39 -16.49 41.32
CA SER A 486 47.42 -16.74 42.39
C SER A 486 46.63 -18.02 42.14
N TYR A 487 47.35 -19.15 42.08
CA TYR A 487 46.80 -20.46 41.69
C TYR A 487 45.70 -20.96 42.63
N ARG A 488 45.73 -20.57 43.90
CA ARG A 488 44.71 -20.93 44.89
C ARG A 488 43.35 -20.27 44.67
N GLN A 489 43.36 -19.01 44.23
CA GLN A 489 42.11 -18.32 43.90
C GLN A 489 41.45 -18.96 42.67
N ILE A 490 42.25 -19.39 41.70
CA ILE A 490 41.80 -20.16 40.54
C ILE A 490 41.21 -21.51 40.98
N PHE A 491 41.84 -22.21 41.92
CA PHE A 491 41.33 -23.47 42.46
C PHE A 491 39.99 -23.30 43.22
N ASN A 492 39.86 -22.26 44.04
CA ASN A 492 38.64 -22.00 44.80
C ASN A 492 37.46 -21.65 43.88
N GLU A 493 37.71 -20.85 42.84
CA GLU A 493 36.70 -20.44 41.86
C GLU A 493 36.71 -21.30 40.58
N GLN A 494 37.26 -22.51 40.64
CA GLN A 494 37.45 -23.38 39.47
C GLN A 494 36.18 -23.59 38.65
N GLY A 495 35.01 -23.72 39.30
CA GLY A 495 33.73 -23.88 38.62
C GLY A 495 33.34 -22.67 37.77
N ARG A 496 33.62 -21.45 38.26
CA ARG A 496 33.38 -20.18 37.55
C ARG A 496 34.27 -20.09 36.32
N TYR A 497 35.56 -20.38 36.47
CA TYR A 497 36.54 -20.31 35.39
C TYR A 497 36.35 -21.40 34.33
N PHE A 498 36.03 -22.64 34.73
CA PHE A 498 35.70 -23.70 33.78
C PHE A 498 34.45 -23.40 32.97
N ALA A 499 33.42 -22.84 33.60
CA ALA A 499 32.20 -22.45 32.90
C ALA A 499 32.46 -21.32 31.88
N ALA A 500 33.32 -20.36 32.22
CA ALA A 500 33.70 -19.28 31.31
C ALA A 500 34.61 -19.74 30.16
N ALA A 501 35.47 -20.73 30.39
CA ALA A 501 36.43 -21.25 29.41
C ALA A 501 35.92 -22.42 28.56
N ILE A 502 34.62 -22.77 28.63
CA ILE A 502 34.07 -23.99 28.00
C ILE A 502 34.33 -24.08 26.49
N ASN A 503 34.44 -22.93 25.82
CA ASN A 503 34.68 -22.80 24.38
C ASN A 503 36.16 -22.53 24.03
N ASP A 504 37.07 -22.47 25.01
CA ASP A 504 38.51 -22.26 24.81
C ASP A 504 39.31 -23.46 25.35
N PRO A 505 39.64 -24.45 24.48
CA PRO A 505 40.32 -25.65 24.92
C PRO A 505 41.71 -25.38 25.54
N ALA A 506 42.44 -24.37 25.05
CA ALA A 506 43.76 -24.04 25.58
C ALA A 506 43.69 -23.54 27.02
N ARG A 507 42.72 -22.68 27.34
CA ARG A 507 42.50 -22.19 28.72
C ARG A 507 41.95 -23.28 29.64
N THR A 508 41.08 -24.18 29.15
CA THR A 508 40.62 -25.31 29.98
C THR A 508 41.76 -26.24 30.39
N GLU A 509 42.75 -26.47 29.53
CA GLU A 509 43.93 -27.25 29.88
C GLU A 509 44.81 -26.55 30.91
N GLN A 510 44.96 -25.22 30.82
CA GLN A 510 45.70 -24.44 31.83
C GLN A 510 45.03 -24.50 33.20
N ILE A 511 43.70 -24.37 33.26
CA ILE A 511 42.93 -24.50 34.51
C ILE A 511 43.12 -25.91 35.11
N LYS A 512 43.03 -26.96 34.29
CA LYS A 512 43.26 -28.35 34.74
C LYS A 512 44.65 -28.55 35.33
N LYS A 513 45.69 -28.01 34.69
CA LYS A 513 47.08 -28.08 35.19
C LYS A 513 47.22 -27.38 36.55
N VAL A 514 46.70 -26.14 36.66
CA VAL A 514 46.73 -25.37 37.92
C VAL A 514 46.02 -26.13 39.05
N ILE A 515 44.89 -26.77 38.77
CA ILE A 515 44.15 -27.56 39.75
C ILE A 515 44.95 -28.79 40.19
N ALA A 516 45.60 -29.49 39.26
CA ALA A 516 46.45 -30.63 39.59
C ALA A 516 47.63 -30.20 40.46
N ASP A 517 48.31 -29.11 40.10
CA ASP A 517 49.46 -28.59 40.83
C ASP A 517 49.06 -28.16 42.27
N VAL A 518 47.96 -27.41 42.42
CA VAL A 518 47.48 -26.96 43.73
C VAL A 518 46.97 -28.13 44.59
N THR A 519 46.36 -29.15 44.00
CA THR A 519 45.92 -30.34 44.76
C THR A 519 47.12 -31.17 45.24
N GLU A 520 48.16 -31.36 44.41
CA GLU A 520 49.42 -31.99 44.82
C GLU A 520 50.06 -31.22 45.99
N VAL A 521 50.21 -29.90 45.85
CA VAL A 521 50.75 -29.00 46.89
C VAL A 521 49.96 -29.12 48.19
N THR A 522 48.62 -29.04 48.11
CA THR A 522 47.73 -29.11 49.28
C THR A 522 47.82 -30.47 49.98
N MET A 523 47.95 -31.56 49.22
CA MET A 523 48.11 -32.90 49.77
C MET A 523 49.43 -33.03 50.54
N VAL A 524 50.54 -32.58 49.94
CA VAL A 524 51.86 -32.63 50.60
C VAL A 524 51.88 -31.76 51.86
N VAL A 525 51.29 -30.57 51.81
CA VAL A 525 51.17 -29.68 52.99
C VAL A 525 50.41 -30.37 54.12
N LYS A 526 49.25 -30.99 53.83
CA LYS A 526 48.47 -31.72 54.85
C LYS A 526 49.21 -32.93 55.40
N MET A 527 49.85 -33.72 54.54
CA MET A 527 50.66 -34.87 54.96
C MET A 527 51.83 -34.41 55.85
N ALA A 528 52.49 -33.30 55.52
CA ALA A 528 53.56 -32.75 56.32
C ALA A 528 53.07 -32.20 57.67
N GLU A 529 51.87 -31.60 57.71
CA GLU A 529 51.24 -31.18 58.95
C GLU A 529 50.96 -32.37 59.89
N GLU A 530 50.43 -33.46 59.35
CA GLU A 530 50.16 -34.68 60.10
C GLU A 530 51.44 -35.39 60.56
N GLN A 531 52.47 -35.43 59.71
CA GLN A 531 53.80 -35.92 60.06
C GLN A 531 54.46 -35.07 61.16
N SER A 532 54.24 -33.75 61.15
CA SER A 532 54.71 -32.87 62.22
C SER A 532 54.04 -33.17 63.55
N LYS A 533 52.72 -33.42 63.55
CA LYS A 533 51.95 -33.76 64.76
C LYS A 533 52.34 -35.12 65.36
N THR A 534 52.75 -36.07 64.52
CA THR A 534 53.20 -37.41 64.94
C THR A 534 54.68 -37.46 65.35
N GLY A 535 55.38 -36.31 65.39
CA GLY A 535 56.76 -36.20 65.87
C GLY A 535 57.84 -36.31 64.79
N ASN A 536 57.47 -36.54 63.53
CA ASN A 536 58.41 -36.60 62.40
C ASN A 536 58.55 -35.23 61.71
N ALA A 537 59.11 -34.25 62.44
CA ALA A 537 59.30 -32.89 61.93
C ALA A 537 60.35 -32.81 60.80
N PHE A 538 61.35 -33.69 60.81
CA PHE A 538 62.43 -33.72 59.81
C PHE A 538 61.94 -34.15 58.43
N GLY A 539 61.18 -35.26 58.35
CA GLY A 539 60.59 -35.73 57.09
C GLY A 539 59.52 -34.78 56.54
N ALA A 540 58.71 -34.20 57.43
CA ALA A 540 57.72 -33.18 57.06
C ALA A 540 58.38 -31.95 56.41
N TRP A 541 59.50 -31.48 56.96
CA TRP A 541 60.25 -30.36 56.40
C TRP A 541 60.81 -30.70 55.02
N GLU A 542 61.40 -31.89 54.81
CA GLU A 542 61.92 -32.29 53.49
C GLU A 542 60.83 -32.36 52.42
N ALA A 543 59.64 -32.87 52.77
CA ALA A 543 58.50 -32.96 51.86
C ALA A 543 58.01 -31.56 51.44
N VAL A 544 57.90 -30.62 52.40
CA VAL A 544 57.49 -29.24 52.12
C VAL A 544 58.57 -28.47 51.36
N GLU A 545 59.85 -28.66 51.68
CA GLU A 545 60.98 -28.02 50.99
C GLU A 545 61.00 -28.40 49.50
N ARG A 546 60.68 -29.66 49.18
CA ARG A 546 60.61 -30.14 47.79
C ARG A 546 59.53 -29.44 46.98
N VAL A 547 58.38 -29.19 47.59
CA VAL A 547 57.26 -28.47 46.98
C VAL A 547 57.56 -26.97 46.92
N TYR A 548 58.19 -26.41 47.95
CA TYR A 548 58.60 -24.99 47.99
C TYR A 548 59.55 -24.61 46.85
N VAL A 549 60.49 -25.50 46.47
CA VAL A 549 61.38 -25.24 45.32
C VAL A 549 60.60 -25.12 44.01
N ARG A 550 59.48 -25.84 43.86
CA ARG A 550 58.62 -25.78 42.67
C ARG A 550 57.59 -24.64 42.73
N PHE A 551 57.09 -24.33 43.93
CA PHE A 551 56.06 -23.32 44.18
C PHE A 551 56.46 -22.39 45.35
N PRO A 552 57.47 -21.52 45.15
CA PRO A 552 58.01 -20.68 46.23
C PRO A 552 57.06 -19.55 46.65
N GLU A 553 56.09 -19.21 45.81
CA GLU A 553 55.14 -18.11 46.00
C GLU A 553 53.83 -18.55 46.71
N ASP A 554 53.68 -19.85 47.04
CA ASP A 554 52.48 -20.32 47.75
C ASP A 554 52.55 -19.93 49.25
N PRO A 555 51.55 -19.19 49.76
CA PRO A 555 51.56 -18.68 51.13
C PRO A 555 51.46 -19.78 52.19
N GLU A 556 50.72 -20.88 51.96
CA GLU A 556 50.62 -21.96 52.95
C GLU A 556 51.88 -22.83 52.95
N VAL A 557 52.47 -23.07 51.78
CA VAL A 557 53.75 -23.80 51.70
C VAL A 557 54.82 -23.00 52.43
N THR A 558 54.88 -21.68 52.21
CA THR A 558 55.84 -20.79 52.89
C THR A 558 55.62 -20.76 54.40
N LYS A 559 54.36 -20.65 54.85
CA LYS A 559 54.02 -20.69 56.28
C LYS A 559 54.42 -22.01 56.91
N MET A 560 54.01 -23.13 56.31
CA MET A 560 54.32 -24.47 56.82
C MET A 560 55.82 -24.75 56.82
N ARG A 561 56.54 -24.33 55.79
CA ARG A 561 58.00 -24.39 55.73
C ARG A 561 58.62 -23.63 56.89
N SER A 562 58.16 -22.40 57.16
CA SER A 562 58.68 -21.59 58.27
C SER A 562 58.44 -22.24 59.63
N GLU A 563 57.24 -22.75 59.89
CA GLU A 563 56.90 -23.44 61.14
C GLU A 563 57.73 -24.72 61.32
N LEU A 564 57.91 -25.49 60.25
CA LEU A 564 58.72 -26.71 60.26
C LEU A 564 60.21 -26.41 60.39
N SER A 565 60.70 -25.29 59.83
CA SER A 565 62.11 -24.88 59.96
C SER A 565 62.49 -24.54 61.40
N VAL A 566 61.56 -24.00 62.19
CA VAL A 566 61.77 -23.74 63.62
C VAL A 566 61.82 -25.07 64.39
N LYS A 567 60.89 -25.99 64.11
CA LYS A 567 60.81 -27.30 64.77
C LYS A 567 61.99 -28.22 64.41
N ALA A 568 62.51 -28.11 63.19
CA ALA A 568 63.62 -28.91 62.67
C ALA A 568 64.94 -28.12 62.57
N SER A 569 65.13 -27.09 63.40
CA SER A 569 66.21 -26.10 63.27
C SER A 569 67.62 -26.71 63.20
N GLU A 570 67.92 -27.72 64.02
CA GLU A 570 69.22 -28.39 64.02
C GLU A 570 69.50 -29.12 62.70
N PHE A 571 68.49 -29.79 62.15
CA PHE A 571 68.59 -30.52 60.89
C PHE A 571 68.67 -29.57 59.69
N VAL A 572 67.82 -28.54 59.65
CA VAL A 572 67.86 -27.50 58.60
C VAL A 572 69.21 -26.79 58.59
N SER A 573 69.73 -26.41 59.76
CA SER A 573 71.04 -25.75 59.86
C SER A 573 72.19 -26.65 59.40
N ALA A 574 72.11 -27.97 59.64
CA ALA A 574 73.10 -28.92 59.16
C ALA A 574 73.09 -29.06 57.64
N ILE A 575 71.90 -29.13 57.03
CA ILE A 575 71.73 -29.18 55.57
C ILE A 575 72.17 -27.86 54.91
N GLU A 576 71.84 -26.70 55.48
CA GLU A 576 72.27 -25.40 54.96
C GLU A 576 73.79 -25.20 55.05
N LYS A 577 74.40 -25.54 56.18
CA LYS A 577 75.87 -25.51 56.33
C LYS A 577 76.54 -26.47 55.35
N ALA A 578 75.99 -27.66 55.15
CA ALA A 578 76.49 -28.61 54.16
C ALA A 578 76.46 -28.01 52.75
N LYS A 579 75.34 -27.42 52.33
CA LYS A 579 75.20 -26.73 51.03
C LYS A 579 76.17 -25.55 50.88
N GLN A 580 76.39 -24.75 51.93
CA GLN A 580 77.34 -23.63 51.90
C GLN A 580 78.79 -24.11 51.73
N HIS A 581 79.19 -25.17 52.43
CA HIS A 581 80.52 -25.77 52.27
C HIS A 581 80.68 -26.42 50.88
N GLU A 582 79.61 -27.02 50.34
CA GLU A 582 79.57 -27.56 48.98
C GLU A 582 79.76 -26.44 47.93
N GLN A 583 79.05 -25.32 48.05
CA GLN A 583 79.23 -24.14 47.18
C GLN A 583 80.65 -23.55 47.26
N ARG A 584 81.28 -23.62 48.44
CA ARG A 584 82.67 -23.18 48.67
C ARG A 584 83.71 -24.22 48.23
N LYS A 585 83.30 -25.31 47.57
CA LYS A 585 84.16 -26.43 47.12
C LYS A 585 84.93 -27.13 48.26
N GLN A 586 84.43 -27.03 49.50
CA GLN A 586 85.02 -27.68 50.67
C GLN A 586 84.37 -29.04 50.91
N SER A 587 84.64 -29.99 50.02
CA SER A 587 83.95 -31.28 49.97
C SER A 587 84.08 -32.11 51.26
N GLY A 588 85.22 -32.05 51.96
CA GLY A 588 85.39 -32.76 53.25
C GLY A 588 84.50 -32.22 54.37
N SER A 589 84.38 -30.90 54.50
CA SER A 589 83.49 -30.26 55.47
C SER A 589 82.02 -30.42 55.08
N ALA A 590 81.70 -30.31 53.78
CA ALA A 590 80.35 -30.55 53.27
C ALA A 590 79.87 -31.98 53.57
N LEU A 591 80.73 -32.98 53.35
CA LEU A 591 80.42 -34.38 53.66
C LEU A 591 80.17 -34.59 55.17
N GLY A 592 80.98 -33.97 56.04
CA GLY A 592 80.80 -34.05 57.49
C GLY A 592 79.46 -33.50 57.97
N TRP A 593 79.02 -32.37 57.41
CA TRP A 593 77.70 -31.80 57.72
C TRP A 593 76.53 -32.60 57.15
N TYR A 594 76.65 -33.17 55.94
CA TYR A 594 75.62 -34.08 55.41
C TYR A 594 75.53 -35.39 56.19
N LEU A 595 76.66 -35.96 56.65
CA LEU A 595 76.67 -37.14 57.53
C LEU A 595 76.03 -36.82 58.89
N LYS A 596 76.27 -35.62 59.43
CA LYS A 596 75.60 -35.13 60.64
C LYS A 596 74.08 -35.03 60.44
N ALA A 597 73.63 -34.50 59.31
CA ALA A 597 72.20 -34.45 58.97
C ALA A 597 71.58 -35.86 58.80
N ARG A 598 72.31 -36.80 58.18
CA ARG A 598 71.89 -38.21 58.05
C ARG A 598 71.83 -38.94 59.39
N HIS A 599 72.68 -38.59 60.35
CA HIS A 599 72.60 -39.12 61.71
C HIS A 599 71.35 -38.64 62.44
N MET A 600 70.94 -37.38 62.25
CA MET A 600 69.70 -36.83 62.84
C MET A 600 68.44 -37.40 62.20
N TYR A 601 68.44 -37.58 60.87
CA TYR A 601 67.32 -38.17 60.13
C TYR A 601 67.83 -39.22 59.11
N PRO A 602 67.92 -40.51 59.50
CA PRO A 602 68.42 -41.58 58.64
C PRO A 602 67.68 -41.77 57.29
N PRO A 603 66.34 -41.57 57.20
CA PRO A 603 65.62 -41.68 55.94
C PRO A 603 65.89 -40.53 54.95
N SER A 604 66.49 -39.41 55.38
CA SER A 604 66.66 -38.16 54.62
C SER A 604 67.08 -38.36 53.17
N ASP A 605 66.29 -37.83 52.23
CA ASP A 605 66.65 -37.81 50.82
C ASP A 605 67.67 -36.70 50.53
N TYR A 606 67.58 -35.55 51.21
CA TYR A 606 68.51 -34.42 51.01
C TYR A 606 69.92 -34.75 51.49
N ALA A 607 70.07 -35.47 52.60
CA ALA A 607 71.39 -35.89 53.09
C ALA A 607 71.99 -36.98 52.20
N LYS A 608 71.20 -37.95 51.71
CA LYS A 608 71.68 -38.98 50.78
C LYS A 608 72.15 -38.39 49.45
N THR A 609 71.31 -37.60 48.79
CA THR A 609 71.65 -36.93 47.52
C THR A 609 72.78 -35.92 47.68
N GLY A 610 72.88 -35.23 48.82
CA GLY A 610 74.01 -34.38 49.18
C GLY A 610 75.33 -35.15 49.31
N ILE A 611 75.34 -36.28 50.02
CA ILE A 611 76.51 -37.17 50.16
C ILE A 611 76.93 -37.69 48.80
N GLU A 612 76.00 -38.17 47.97
CA GLU A 612 76.29 -38.69 46.63
C GLU A 612 76.93 -37.61 45.74
N ARG A 613 76.38 -36.39 45.72
CA ARG A 613 76.96 -35.26 44.96
C ARG A 613 78.38 -34.92 45.41
N VAL A 614 78.60 -34.82 46.73
CA VAL A 614 79.92 -34.49 47.28
C VAL A 614 80.92 -35.62 47.03
N VAL A 615 80.53 -36.89 47.20
CA VAL A 615 81.39 -38.06 46.92
C VAL A 615 81.72 -38.16 45.43
N THR A 616 80.78 -37.84 44.54
CA THR A 616 81.03 -37.81 43.09
C THR A 616 82.00 -36.68 42.74
N SER A 617 81.80 -35.49 43.28
CA SER A 617 82.73 -34.36 43.11
C SER A 617 84.15 -34.64 43.65
N LEU A 618 84.28 -35.48 44.69
CA LEU A 618 85.56 -35.92 45.24
C LEU A 618 86.24 -36.97 44.36
N LYS A 619 85.47 -37.83 43.69
CA LYS A 619 85.99 -38.81 42.72
C LYS A 619 86.44 -38.14 41.42
N ASP A 620 85.74 -37.10 41.00
CA ASP A 620 86.10 -36.30 39.82
C ASP A 620 87.22 -35.27 40.10
N GLY A 621 87.44 -34.93 41.38
CA GLY A 621 88.43 -33.96 41.87
C GLY A 621 89.91 -34.36 41.78
N GLY A 622 90.26 -35.32 40.92
CA GLY A 622 91.62 -35.62 40.47
C GLY A 622 91.94 -35.18 39.04
N ALA A 623 90.99 -34.58 38.31
CA ALA A 623 91.22 -34.06 36.96
C ALA A 623 90.43 -32.75 36.74
N PRO A 624 91.01 -31.73 36.08
CA PRO A 624 90.31 -30.48 35.82
C PRO A 624 89.17 -30.69 34.80
N PRO A 625 87.97 -30.12 35.01
CA PRO A 625 86.94 -30.17 33.99
C PRO A 625 87.29 -29.23 32.81
N PRO A 626 87.05 -29.65 31.55
CA PRO A 626 87.26 -28.83 30.37
C PRO A 626 86.32 -27.64 30.35
N THR A 627 86.84 -26.50 29.88
CA THR A 627 86.10 -25.27 29.58
C THR A 627 85.01 -25.54 28.54
N GLY A 628 83.76 -25.62 28.99
CA GLY A 628 82.56 -25.61 28.16
C GLY A 628 81.83 -24.28 28.30
N THR A 629 82.01 -23.44 27.29
CA THR A 629 81.27 -22.20 27.02
C THR A 629 79.76 -22.37 27.12
N VAL A 630 79.12 -21.56 27.95
CA VAL A 630 77.70 -21.22 27.82
C VAL A 630 77.63 -19.83 27.20
N ALA A 631 77.04 -19.76 26.01
CA ALA A 631 76.51 -18.55 25.38
C ALA A 631 75.09 -18.90 24.88
N PRO A 632 74.23 -17.88 24.71
CA PRO A 632 73.05 -17.56 25.52
C PRO A 632 71.90 -18.58 25.50
#